data_AF-A0A936E0A4-F1
#
_entry.id   AF-A0A936E0A4-F1
#
_cell.length_a   1.000
_cell.length_b   1.000
_cell.length_c   1.000
_cell.angle_alpha   90.00
_cell.angle_beta   90.00
_cell.angle_gamma   90.00
#
_symmetry.space_group_name_H-M   'P 1'
#
loop_
_entity.id
_entity.type
_entity.pdbx_description
1 polymer ?
#
loop_
_entity_poly.entity_id
_entity_poly.type
_entity_poly.pdbx_seq_one_letter_code
_entity_poly.pdbx_strand_id
1 'polypeptide(L)'
;MKKLFTSVKACNEPEVGSMVYDYYNGALNVDQVPRFEVHLIKCSYCERIVVELDKMLTILNERSANNSDVEFRLRPVVYRPPSAIK
;
A
#
# COMPACT_ATOMS: atom_id res chain seq x y z
N MET A 1 -22.39 22.53 3.17
CA MET A 1 -21.54 21.48 3.79
C MET A 1 -20.20 21.46 3.06
N LYS A 2 -19.20 22.18 3.58
CA LYS A 2 -17.86 22.26 2.97
C LYS A 2 -17.12 20.97 3.30
N LYS A 3 -16.81 20.15 2.29
CA LYS A 3 -15.97 18.96 2.45
C LYS A 3 -14.61 19.39 2.97
N LEU A 4 -14.29 18.98 4.19
CA LEU A 4 -12.94 19.02 4.75
C LEU A 4 -12.11 17.98 4.00
N PHE A 5 -11.65 18.32 2.79
CA PHE A 5 -10.50 17.65 2.22
C PHE A 5 -9.30 18.13 3.04
N THR A 6 -9.02 17.42 4.13
CA THR A 6 -7.78 17.59 4.88
C THR A 6 -6.64 17.53 3.88
N SER A 7 -5.96 18.66 3.68
CA SER A 7 -4.72 18.77 2.91
C SER A 7 -3.79 17.66 3.37
N VAL A 8 -3.70 16.59 2.60
CA VAL A 8 -2.83 15.47 2.94
C VAL A 8 -1.42 16.03 2.80
N LYS A 9 -0.71 16.15 3.92
CA LYS A 9 0.70 16.53 3.88
C LYS A 9 1.39 15.52 2.97
N ALA A 10 2.11 16.03 1.97
CA ALA A 10 2.93 15.20 1.11
C ALA A 10 3.92 14.38 1.94
N CYS A 11 4.44 13.30 1.36
CA CYS A 11 5.50 12.52 1.98
C CYS A 11 6.67 13.45 2.40
N ASN A 12 7.16 13.29 3.62
CA ASN A 12 8.27 14.09 4.16
C ASN A 12 9.63 13.68 3.55
N GLU A 13 9.72 12.50 2.93
CA GLU A 13 10.91 12.00 2.24
C GLU A 13 10.51 11.47 0.86
N PRO A 14 10.35 12.35 -0.15
CA PRO A 14 9.78 11.97 -1.45
C PRO A 14 10.59 10.89 -2.18
N GLU A 15 11.91 10.83 -2.00
CA GLU A 15 12.78 9.81 -2.61
C GLU A 15 12.51 8.39 -2.07
N VAL A 16 12.16 8.28 -0.79
CA VAL A 16 11.75 7.00 -0.19
C VAL A 16 10.27 6.75 -0.51
N GLY A 17 9.45 7.80 -0.49
CA GLY A 17 8.04 7.73 -0.82
C GLY A 17 7.73 7.25 -2.23
N SER A 18 8.59 7.52 -3.22
CA SER A 18 8.41 7.02 -4.60
C SER A 18 8.50 5.50 -4.70
N MET A 19 9.12 4.83 -3.71
CA MET A 19 9.25 3.37 -3.65
C MET A 19 7.94 2.67 -3.24
N VAL A 20 6.86 3.40 -2.92
CA VAL A 20 5.62 2.81 -2.39
C VAL A 20 4.95 1.81 -3.33
N TYR A 21 4.95 2.09 -4.63
CA TYR A 21 4.36 1.18 -5.62
C TYR A 21 5.23 -0.06 -5.82
N ASP A 22 6.55 0.11 -5.87
CA ASP A 22 7.48 -1.01 -5.98
C ASP A 22 7.43 -1.89 -4.72
N TYR A 23 7.29 -1.29 -3.53
CA TYR A 23 7.08 -2.01 -2.28
C TYR A 23 5.79 -2.82 -2.32
N TYR A 24 4.68 -2.20 -2.71
CA TYR A 24 3.38 -2.87 -2.78
C TYR A 24 3.38 -4.05 -3.76
N ASN A 25 4.08 -3.90 -4.89
CA ASN A 25 4.21 -4.95 -5.90
C ASN A 25 5.30 -6.00 -5.59
N GLY A 26 6.05 -5.85 -4.50
CA GLY A 26 7.17 -6.74 -4.16
C GLY A 26 8.37 -6.62 -5.11
N ALA A 27 8.53 -5.48 -5.78
CA ALA A 27 9.59 -5.21 -6.76
C ALA A 27 10.82 -4.50 -6.17
N LEU A 28 10.83 -4.20 -4.87
CA LEU A 28 12.00 -3.63 -4.19
C LEU A 28 13.12 -4.65 -4.01
N ASN A 29 14.36 -4.17 -4.11
CA ASN A 29 15.53 -4.96 -3.74
C ASN A 29 15.55 -5.22 -2.24
N VAL A 30 16.22 -6.31 -1.83
CA VAL A 30 16.32 -6.75 -0.43
C VAL A 30 16.85 -5.64 0.48
N ASP A 31 17.79 -4.83 0.00
CA ASP A 31 18.37 -3.72 0.78
C ASP A 31 17.44 -2.49 0.90
N GLN A 32 16.46 -2.37 -0.01
CA GLN A 32 15.53 -1.23 -0.04
C GLN A 32 14.31 -1.46 0.85
N VAL A 33 13.92 -2.73 1.06
CA VAL A 33 12.74 -3.09 1.86
C VAL A 33 12.83 -2.55 3.29
N PRO A 34 13.90 -2.80 4.09
CA PRO A 34 13.98 -2.31 5.46
C PRO A 34 13.96 -0.78 5.53
N ARG A 35 14.61 -0.11 4.57
CA ARG A 35 14.63 1.36 4.49
C ARG A 35 13.23 1.92 4.28
N PHE A 36 12.46 1.31 3.38
CA PHE A 36 11.08 1.73 3.13
C PHE A 36 10.17 1.42 4.31
N GLU A 37 10.30 0.27 4.96
CA GLU A 37 9.48 -0.10 6.12
C GLU A 37 9.66 0.86 7.31
N VAL A 38 10.90 1.29 7.58
CA VAL A 38 11.18 2.30 8.61
C VAL A 38 10.49 3.63 8.29
N HIS A 39 10.48 4.02 7.01
CA HIS A 39 9.79 5.22 6.56
C HIS A 39 8.26 5.07 6.67
N LEU A 40 7.73 3.90 6.28
CA LEU A 40 6.30 3.59 6.31
C LEU A 40 5.69 3.74 7.70
N ILE A 41 6.43 3.33 8.75
CA ILE A 41 6.01 3.49 10.16
C ILE A 41 5.83 4.96 10.55
N LYS A 42 6.58 5.88 9.94
CA LYS A 42 6.62 7.30 10.32
C LYS A 42 5.84 8.20 9.36
N CYS A 43 5.48 7.70 8.18
CA CYS A 43 4.89 8.48 7.11
C CYS A 43 3.42 8.09 6.86
N SER A 44 2.51 8.85 7.47
CA SER A 44 1.06 8.67 7.30
C SER A 44 0.59 8.81 5.85
N TYR A 45 1.35 9.51 5.00
CA TYR A 45 1.07 9.59 3.57
C TYR A 45 1.30 8.23 2.90
N CYS A 46 2.49 7.66 3.06
CA CYS A 46 2.83 6.37 2.44
C CYS A 46 1.97 5.23 2.98
N GLU A 47 1.67 5.23 4.28
CA GLU A 47 0.73 4.28 4.89
C GLU A 47 -0.65 4.36 4.20
N ARG A 48 -1.18 5.57 4.01
CA ARG A 48 -2.47 5.77 3.34
C ARG A 48 -2.47 5.25 1.91
N ILE A 49 -1.41 5.50 1.15
CA ILE A 49 -1.29 5.03 -0.23
C ILE A 49 -1.32 3.48 -0.28
N VAL A 50 -0.59 2.81 0.61
CA VAL A 50 -0.61 1.33 0.70
C VAL A 50 -2.03 0.82 0.98
N VAL A 51 -2.74 1.44 1.93
CA VAL A 51 -4.13 1.08 2.26
C VAL A 51 -5.09 1.36 1.10
N GLU A 52 -4.89 2.45 0.36
CA GLU A 52 -5.71 2.76 -0.82
C GLU A 52 -5.48 1.76 -1.96
N LEU A 53 -4.24 1.35 -2.18
CA LEU A 53 -3.90 0.30 -3.15
C LEU A 53 -4.57 -1.04 -2.80
N ASP A 54 -4.55 -1.43 -1.52
CA ASP A 54 -5.20 -2.65 -1.04
C ASP A 54 -6.72 -2.65 -1.25
N LYS A 55 -7.36 -1.50 -0.97
CA LYS A 55 -8.79 -1.31 -1.25
C LYS A 55 -9.10 -1.42 -2.74
N MET A 56 -8.28 -0.80 -3.60
CA MET A 56 -8.46 -0.90 -5.05
C MET A 56 -8.32 -2.35 -5.52
N LEU A 57 -7.32 -3.08 -5.02
CA LEU A 57 -7.13 -4.49 -5.38
C LEU A 57 -8.31 -5.35 -4.92
N THR A 58 -8.85 -5.11 -3.72
CA THR A 58 -10.03 -5.81 -3.22
C THR A 58 -11.24 -5.57 -4.12
N ILE A 59 -11.53 -4.31 -4.48
CA ILE A 59 -12.64 -3.96 -5.38
C ILE A 59 -12.48 -4.63 -6.76
N LEU A 60 -11.26 -4.66 -7.29
CA LEU A 60 -10.96 -5.33 -8.57
C LEU A 60 -11.17 -6.85 -8.47
N ASN A 61 -10.75 -7.47 -7.37
CA ASN A 61 -10.94 -8.89 -7.12
C ASN A 61 -12.43 -9.24 -6.93
N GLU A 62 -13.19 -8.45 -6.18
CA GLU A 62 -14.64 -8.63 -6.01
C GLU A 62 -15.38 -8.50 -7.34
N ARG A 63 -15.00 -7.54 -8.18
CA ARG A 63 -15.57 -7.39 -9.52
C ARG A 63 -15.21 -8.55 -10.45
N SER A 64 -14.01 -9.10 -10.30
CA SER A 64 -13.56 -10.29 -11.05
C SER A 64 -14.24 -11.57 -10.56
N ALA A 65 -14.50 -11.69 -9.26
CA ALA A 65 -15.22 -12.83 -8.68
C ALA A 65 -16.70 -12.87 -9.09
N ASN A 66 -17.31 -11.71 -9.28
CA ASN A 66 -18.69 -11.59 -9.80
C ASN A 66 -18.79 -11.78 -11.33
N ASN A 67 -17.66 -11.91 -12.03
CA ASN A 67 -17.53 -12.28 -13.44
C ASN A 67 -16.78 -13.62 -13.50
N SER A 68 -17.50 -14.70 -13.22
CA SER A 68 -16.98 -16.08 -13.25
C SER A 68 -16.07 -16.36 -14.46
N ASP A 69 -14.92 -17.03 -14.19
CA ASP A 69 -13.97 -17.72 -15.10
C ASP A 69 -12.49 -17.26 -15.18
N VAL A 70 -11.90 -16.61 -14.17
CA VAL A 70 -10.42 -16.57 -14.11
C VAL A 70 -9.90 -16.83 -12.69
N GLU A 71 -9.47 -18.07 -12.46
CA GLU A 71 -8.68 -18.47 -11.30
C GLU A 71 -7.26 -17.87 -11.39
N PHE A 72 -7.14 -16.55 -11.20
CA PHE A 72 -5.84 -15.93 -11.00
C PHE A 72 -5.59 -15.85 -9.49
N ARG A 73 -4.91 -16.87 -8.97
CA ARG A 73 -4.37 -16.89 -7.59
C ARG A 73 -3.31 -15.80 -7.45
N LEU A 74 -3.73 -14.54 -7.30
CA LEU A 74 -2.90 -13.51 -6.67
C LEU A 74 -2.67 -13.98 -5.24
N ARG A 75 -1.45 -14.42 -4.94
CA ARG A 75 -1.06 -14.71 -3.55
C ARG A 75 -1.29 -13.42 -2.76
N PRO A 76 -2.04 -13.45 -1.64
CA PRO A 76 -2.20 -12.27 -0.83
C PRO A 76 -0.82 -11.81 -0.39
N VAL A 77 -0.46 -10.58 -0.76
CA VAL A 77 0.70 -9.90 -0.19
C VAL A 77 0.40 -9.79 1.29
N VAL A 78 1.10 -10.57 2.11
CA VAL A 78 0.90 -10.59 3.56
C VAL A 78 1.45 -9.27 4.10
N TYR A 79 0.66 -8.20 4.03
CA TYR A 79 0.99 -6.97 4.74
C TYR A 79 0.81 -7.23 6.23
N ARG A 80 1.93 -7.23 6.96
CA ARG A 80 1.93 -7.27 8.42
C ARG A 80 1.94 -5.82 8.92
N PRO A 81 0.83 -5.29 9.45
CA PRO A 81 0.80 -3.93 9.94
C PRO A 81 1.79 -3.75 11.11
N PRO A 82 2.39 -2.56 11.30
CA PRO A 82 3.35 -2.29 12.36
C PRO A 82 2.83 -2.58 13.77
N SER A 83 1.51 -2.49 13.97
CA SER A 83 0.81 -2.82 15.23
C SER A 83 0.81 -4.31 15.57
N ALA A 84 1.24 -5.17 14.66
CA ALA A 84 1.36 -6.62 14.87
C ALA A 84 2.76 -7.07 15.35
N ILE A 85 3.68 -6.13 15.57
CA ILE A 85 5.00 -6.38 16.17
C ILE A 85 4.85 -6.15 17.69
N LYS A 86 4.75 -7.24 18.45
CA LYS A 86 4.83 -7.22 19.92
C LYS A 86 6.27 -7.23 20.39
#